data_AF-A0A9P3KBS9-F1
#
_entry.id   AF-A0A9P3KBS9-F1
#
_cell.length_a   1.000
_cell.length_b   1.000
_cell.length_c   1.000
_cell.angle_alpha   90.00
_cell.angle_beta   90.00
_cell.angle_gamma   90.00
#
_symmetry.space_group_name_H-M   'P 1'
#
loop_
_entity.id
_entity.type
_entity.pdbx_description
1 polymer ?
#
loop_
_entity_poly.entity_id
_entity_poly.type
_entity_poly.pdbx_seq_one_letter_code
_entity_poly.pdbx_strand_id
1 'polypeptide(L)'
;MSGWEGEEAAGGRACYFHRDLKRSSYGGDVSCLQEYLRSEGFLYEEPSGYFGTATEEAVIKWQTTNSLVPARGILGYSSRVAYARKHGLPTTEQLRAMEKAAEGCEVRRCIEVDSHKKNGMELWERCLAEDASFSDRMHLCSEACQMAVSEACDKAFPTSQNSDYKKCLSLIPRNCLDACRNILKPKDK
;
A
#
# COMPACT_ATOMS: atom_id res chain seq x y z
N MET A 1 -30.09 -5.92 -17.91
CA MET A 1 -28.80 -6.59 -18.14
C MET A 1 -27.88 -6.14 -17.00
N SER A 2 -28.18 -6.61 -15.78
CA SER A 2 -27.47 -7.70 -15.09
C SER A 2 -26.00 -7.34 -14.86
N GLY A 3 -25.52 -7.00 -13.68
CA GLY A 3 -26.06 -6.99 -12.32
C GLY A 3 -24.80 -6.83 -11.46
N TRP A 4 -24.59 -5.63 -10.92
CA TRP A 4 -23.43 -5.29 -10.08
C TRP A 4 -23.76 -5.49 -8.59
N GLU A 5 -24.50 -6.57 -8.29
CA GLU A 5 -24.86 -6.98 -6.93
C GLU A 5 -24.12 -8.29 -6.65
N GLY A 6 -22.85 -8.19 -6.28
CA GLY A 6 -22.03 -9.38 -6.01
C GLY A 6 -20.55 -9.17 -5.75
N GLU A 7 -20.08 -8.00 -5.32
CA GLU A 7 -18.65 -7.81 -4.99
C GLU A 7 -18.42 -6.89 -3.77
N GLU A 8 -19.17 -7.15 -2.71
CA GLU A 8 -18.76 -6.75 -1.35
C GLU A 8 -17.64 -7.68 -0.85
N ALA A 9 -16.43 -7.57 -1.43
CA ALA A 9 -15.23 -8.24 -0.89
C ALA A 9 -13.88 -7.58 -1.18
N ALA A 10 -13.77 -6.52 -2.00
CA ALA A 10 -12.47 -5.87 -2.28
C ALA A 10 -12.51 -4.33 -2.44
N GLY A 11 -13.58 -3.69 -1.96
CA GLY A 11 -13.92 -2.30 -2.34
C GLY A 11 -13.31 -1.15 -1.54
N GLY A 12 -12.44 -1.36 -0.53
CA GLY A 12 -11.98 -0.22 0.27
C GLY A 12 -11.00 -0.46 1.43
N ARG A 13 -9.87 -1.17 1.22
CA ARG A 13 -8.81 -1.30 2.26
C ARG A 13 -7.50 -1.95 1.80
N ALA A 14 -7.19 -1.91 0.50
CA ALA A 14 -6.02 -2.62 -0.02
C ALA A 14 -4.73 -1.85 0.29
N CYS A 15 -3.85 -2.44 1.11
CA CYS A 15 -2.56 -1.88 1.48
C CYS A 15 -1.50 -2.23 0.44
N TYR A 16 -0.74 -1.24 -0.02
CA TYR A 16 0.40 -1.46 -0.88
C TYR A 16 1.68 -1.55 -0.05
N PHE A 17 2.39 -2.66 -0.15
CA PHE A 17 3.64 -2.88 0.57
C PHE A 17 4.80 -2.83 -0.42
N HIS A 18 5.50 -1.70 -0.49
CA HIS A 18 6.64 -1.50 -1.41
C HIS A 18 7.99 -1.88 -0.78
N ARG A 19 8.03 -2.12 0.53
CA ARG A 19 9.23 -2.49 1.29
C ARG A 19 8.97 -3.60 2.30
N ASP A 20 10.05 -4.17 2.83
CA ASP A 20 9.99 -5.11 3.94
C ASP A 20 9.59 -4.38 5.23
N LEU A 21 8.58 -4.91 5.94
CA LEU A 21 8.20 -4.44 7.27
C LEU A 21 8.66 -5.42 8.34
N LYS A 22 9.34 -4.89 9.34
CA LYS A 22 9.89 -5.63 10.48
C LYS A 22 9.91 -4.73 11.71
N ARG A 23 10.27 -5.28 12.87
CA ARG A 23 10.45 -4.50 14.09
C ARG A 23 11.19 -3.18 13.86
N SER A 24 10.70 -2.12 14.51
CA SER A 24 11.16 -0.74 14.37
C SER A 24 10.84 -0.05 13.04
N SER A 25 10.16 -0.73 12.10
CA SER A 25 9.56 -0.03 10.95
C SER A 25 8.48 0.92 11.44
N TYR A 26 8.35 2.06 10.77
CA TYR A 26 7.25 3.00 10.99
C TYR A 26 6.71 3.52 9.66
N GLY A 27 5.50 4.07 9.65
CA GLY A 27 4.88 4.67 8.48
C GLY A 27 3.43 4.23 8.26
N GLY A 28 2.82 4.78 7.21
CA GLY A 28 1.46 4.45 6.77
C GLY A 28 1.30 3.02 6.29
N ASP A 29 2.35 2.41 5.71
CA ASP A 29 2.34 0.99 5.35
C ASP A 29 2.26 0.08 6.58
N VAL A 30 2.94 0.43 7.67
CA VAL A 30 2.81 -0.26 8.97
C VAL A 30 1.42 -0.08 9.56
N SER A 31 0.87 1.14 9.55
CA SER A 31 -0.49 1.39 10.03
C SER A 31 -1.53 0.59 9.23
N CYS A 32 -1.37 0.55 7.91
CA CYS A 32 -2.26 -0.21 7.03
C CYS A 32 -2.15 -1.73 7.30
N LEU A 33 -0.94 -2.25 7.50
CA LEU A 33 -0.75 -3.64 7.93
C LEU A 33 -1.45 -3.93 9.27
N GLN A 34 -1.34 -3.02 10.25
CA GLN A 34 -1.97 -3.17 11.56
C GLN A 34 -3.50 -3.17 11.46
N GLU A 35 -4.07 -2.29 10.64
CA GLU A 35 -5.52 -2.29 10.33
C GLU A 35 -5.95 -3.62 9.73
N TYR A 36 -5.20 -4.13 8.75
CA TYR A 36 -5.45 -5.42 8.14
C TYR A 36 -5.40 -6.56 9.17
N LEU A 37 -4.31 -6.66 9.94
CA LEU A 37 -4.15 -7.71 10.95
C LEU A 37 -5.24 -7.65 12.03
N ARG A 38 -5.71 -6.46 12.41
CA ARG A 38 -6.88 -6.32 13.29
C ARG A 38 -8.14 -6.88 12.66
N SER A 39 -8.41 -6.52 11.40
CA SER A 39 -9.62 -6.98 10.69
C SER A 39 -9.67 -8.50 10.53
N GLU A 40 -8.51 -9.15 10.45
CA GLU A 40 -8.38 -10.60 10.40
C GLU A 40 -8.31 -11.26 11.81
N GLY A 41 -8.34 -10.47 12.89
CA GLY A 41 -8.32 -10.97 14.27
C GLY A 41 -6.94 -11.35 14.82
N PHE A 42 -5.84 -10.96 14.16
CA PHE A 42 -4.47 -11.25 14.60
C PHE A 42 -3.87 -10.19 15.53
N LEU A 43 -4.39 -8.96 15.49
CA LEU A 43 -3.95 -7.83 16.29
C LEU A 43 -5.14 -7.20 17.04
N TYR A 44 -4.92 -6.76 18.27
CA TYR A 44 -5.95 -6.09 19.08
C TYR A 44 -5.63 -4.62 19.37
N GLU A 45 -4.36 -4.22 19.29
CA GLU A 45 -3.93 -2.84 19.51
C GLU A 45 -4.39 -1.91 18.39
N GLU A 46 -4.61 -0.63 18.67
CA GLU A 46 -4.90 0.37 17.64
C GLU A 46 -3.70 0.57 16.71
N PRO A 47 -3.93 0.74 15.38
CA PRO A 47 -2.87 1.07 14.44
C PRO A 47 -2.11 2.31 14.91
N SER A 48 -0.82 2.14 15.16
CA SER A 48 0.07 3.19 15.64
C SER A 48 0.96 3.71 14.53
N GLY A 49 1.08 2.96 13.42
CA GLY A 49 2.11 3.17 12.42
C GLY A 49 3.51 2.79 12.91
N TYR A 50 3.65 2.11 14.05
CA TYR A 50 4.92 1.59 14.57
C TYR A 50 4.89 0.07 14.70
N PHE A 51 5.86 -0.61 14.08
CA PHE A 51 5.96 -2.06 14.06
C PHE A 51 6.69 -2.54 15.33
N GLY A 52 5.91 -2.70 16.41
CA GLY A 52 6.38 -3.23 17.70
C GLY A 52 6.24 -4.74 17.81
N THR A 53 6.47 -5.27 19.02
CA THR A 53 6.37 -6.69 19.35
C THR A 53 4.98 -7.26 19.05
N ALA A 54 3.91 -6.56 19.41
CA ALA A 54 2.55 -7.03 19.16
C ALA A 54 2.25 -7.17 17.66
N THR A 55 2.80 -6.29 16.82
CA THR A 55 2.69 -6.38 15.36
C THR A 55 3.49 -7.55 14.82
N GLU A 56 4.70 -7.79 15.32
CA GLU A 56 5.51 -8.95 14.95
C GLU A 56 4.78 -10.27 15.25
N GLU A 57 4.24 -10.41 16.46
CA GLU A 57 3.47 -11.59 16.86
C GLU A 57 2.21 -11.77 16.00
N ALA A 58 1.51 -10.68 15.67
CA ALA A 58 0.36 -10.73 14.77
C ALA A 58 0.75 -11.19 13.36
N VAL A 59 1.89 -10.73 12.83
CA VAL A 59 2.43 -11.19 11.54
C VAL A 59 2.80 -12.67 11.60
N ILE A 60 3.40 -13.16 12.70
CA ILE A 60 3.69 -14.59 12.87
C ILE A 60 2.40 -15.42 12.81
N LYS A 61 1.35 -15.01 13.53
CA LYS A 61 0.05 -15.70 13.52
C LYS A 61 -0.59 -15.71 12.14
N TRP A 62 -0.59 -14.56 11.47
CA TRP A 62 -1.08 -14.44 10.10
C TRP A 62 -0.28 -15.32 9.13
N GLN A 63 1.06 -15.29 9.19
CA GLN A 63 1.93 -16.14 8.37
C GLN A 63 1.65 -17.62 8.58
N THR A 64 1.54 -18.05 9.84
CA THR A 64 1.25 -19.44 10.20
C THR A 64 -0.11 -19.87 9.65
N THR A 65 -1.14 -19.03 9.81
CA THR A 65 -2.49 -19.30 9.31
C THR A 65 -2.54 -19.40 7.79
N ASN A 66 -1.73 -18.60 7.09
CA ASN A 66 -1.62 -18.61 5.64
C ASN A 66 -0.54 -19.58 5.10
N SER A 67 -0.03 -20.49 5.94
CA SER A 67 0.98 -21.49 5.56
C SER A 67 2.29 -20.89 4.98
N LEU A 68 2.65 -19.68 5.40
CA LEU A 68 3.86 -18.99 5.00
C LEU A 68 5.02 -19.37 5.92
N VAL A 69 5.89 -20.26 5.45
CA VAL A 69 7.03 -20.77 6.22
C VAL A 69 8.37 -20.24 5.70
N PRO A 70 9.32 -19.92 6.61
CA PRO A 70 9.15 -19.80 8.05
C PRO A 70 8.39 -18.51 8.44
N ALA A 71 7.53 -18.61 9.46
CA ALA A 71 6.78 -17.48 10.02
C ALA A 71 7.70 -16.61 10.91
N ARG A 72 8.50 -15.75 10.27
CA ARG A 72 9.53 -14.92 10.95
C ARG A 72 9.00 -13.63 11.59
N GLY A 73 7.72 -13.31 11.44
CA GLY A 73 7.16 -12.04 11.92
C GLY A 73 7.58 -10.82 11.10
N ILE A 74 8.18 -11.06 9.93
CA ILE A 74 8.62 -10.04 8.98
C ILE A 74 7.69 -10.09 7.77
N LEU A 75 7.10 -8.95 7.39
CA LEU A 75 6.36 -8.81 6.13
C LEU A 75 7.34 -8.65 4.95
N GLY A 76 8.10 -9.71 4.68
CA GLY A 76 9.07 -9.77 3.58
C GLY A 76 8.42 -10.13 2.24
N TYR A 77 9.24 -10.36 1.22
CA TYR A 77 8.79 -10.62 -0.16
C TYR A 77 7.67 -11.67 -0.26
N SER A 78 7.83 -12.86 0.33
CA SER A 78 6.82 -13.93 0.25
C SER A 78 5.49 -13.54 0.89
N SER A 79 5.55 -12.82 2.02
CA SER A 79 4.36 -12.29 2.70
C SER A 79 3.64 -11.25 1.88
N ARG A 80 4.39 -10.32 1.27
CA ARG A 80 3.81 -9.32 0.38
C ARG A 80 3.15 -9.93 -0.84
N VAL A 81 3.77 -10.93 -1.46
CA VAL A 81 3.20 -11.67 -2.59
C VAL A 81 1.93 -12.40 -2.18
N ALA A 82 1.93 -13.08 -1.03
CA ALA A 82 0.75 -13.79 -0.53
C ALA A 82 -0.40 -12.83 -0.23
N TYR A 83 -0.11 -11.70 0.42
CA TYR A 83 -1.09 -10.63 0.65
C TYR A 83 -1.64 -10.10 -0.69
N ALA A 84 -0.77 -9.72 -1.61
CA ALA A 84 -1.17 -9.14 -2.89
C ALA A 84 -2.09 -10.09 -3.68
N ARG A 85 -1.73 -11.38 -3.77
CA ARG A 85 -2.55 -12.40 -4.42
C ARG A 85 -3.91 -12.57 -3.76
N LYS A 86 -3.97 -12.60 -2.42
CA LYS A 86 -5.23 -12.71 -1.66
C LYS A 86 -6.17 -11.53 -1.93
N HIS A 87 -5.62 -10.35 -2.21
CA HIS A 87 -6.37 -9.10 -2.38
C HIS A 87 -6.47 -8.62 -3.83
N GLY A 88 -6.09 -9.44 -4.82
CA GLY A 88 -6.14 -9.05 -6.24
C GLY A 88 -5.22 -7.88 -6.61
N LEU A 89 -4.15 -7.66 -5.84
CA LEU A 89 -3.16 -6.62 -6.08
C LEU A 89 -1.99 -7.13 -6.94
N PRO A 90 -1.34 -6.24 -7.72
CA PRO A 90 -0.08 -6.57 -8.37
C PRO A 90 0.98 -6.99 -7.36
N THR A 91 1.63 -8.12 -7.60
CA THR A 91 2.81 -8.55 -6.86
C THR A 91 4.02 -7.66 -7.21
N THR A 92 5.04 -7.66 -6.35
CA THR A 92 6.30 -6.94 -6.63
C THR A 92 6.92 -7.31 -7.98
N GLU A 93 6.78 -8.56 -8.42
CA GLU A 93 7.26 -9.00 -9.73
C GLU A 93 6.44 -8.43 -10.88
N GLN A 94 5.11 -8.41 -10.75
CA GLN A 94 4.23 -7.77 -11.73
C GLN A 94 4.50 -6.26 -11.81
N LEU A 95 4.71 -5.59 -10.69
CA LEU A 95 5.04 -4.16 -10.66
C LEU A 95 6.35 -3.87 -11.39
N ARG A 96 7.40 -4.68 -11.18
CA ARG A 96 8.66 -4.57 -11.94
C ARG A 96 8.49 -4.86 -13.43
N ALA A 97 7.64 -5.83 -13.77
CA ALA A 97 7.34 -6.13 -15.17
C ALA A 97 6.59 -4.97 -15.84
N MET A 98 5.66 -4.32 -15.14
CA MET A 98 4.93 -3.15 -15.61
C MET A 98 5.87 -1.95 -15.83
N GLU A 99 6.81 -1.73 -14.90
CA GLU A 99 7.83 -0.69 -15.01
C GLU A 99 8.75 -0.95 -16.21
N LYS A 100 9.27 -2.18 -16.36
CA LYS A 100 10.10 -2.57 -17.51
C LYS A 100 9.35 -2.44 -18.83
N ALA A 101 8.06 -2.79 -18.87
CA ALA A 101 7.24 -2.61 -20.06
C ALA A 101 7.13 -1.12 -20.44
N ALA A 102 7.03 -0.23 -19.46
CA ALA A 102 6.95 1.21 -19.68
C ALA A 102 8.26 1.84 -20.20
N GLU A 103 9.43 1.23 -19.96
CA GLU A 103 10.71 1.68 -20.53
C GLU A 103 10.76 1.56 -22.06
N GLY A 104 10.03 0.59 -22.63
CA GLY A 104 9.93 0.36 -24.07
C GLY A 104 8.81 1.13 -24.76
N CYS A 105 8.00 1.90 -24.01
CA CYS A 105 6.87 2.64 -24.55
C CYS A 105 7.31 4.00 -25.10
N GLU A 106 6.82 4.35 -26.29
CA GLU A 106 6.99 5.68 -26.89
C GLU A 106 6.30 6.76 -26.03
N VAL A 107 5.13 6.43 -25.46
CA VAL A 107 4.38 7.29 -24.55
C VAL A 107 4.08 6.53 -23.26
N ARG A 108 4.54 7.08 -22.14
CA ARG A 108 4.31 6.56 -20.78
C ARG A 108 3.69 7.64 -19.91
N ARG A 109 2.81 7.24 -18.99
CA ARG A 109 2.32 8.11 -17.92
C ARG A 109 2.99 7.73 -16.63
N CYS A 110 3.67 8.69 -16.02
CA CYS A 110 4.41 8.51 -14.78
C CYS A 110 3.73 9.25 -13.65
N ILE A 111 3.65 8.60 -12.49
CA ILE A 111 3.32 9.26 -11.23
C ILE A 111 4.65 9.45 -10.51
N GLU A 112 5.04 10.71 -10.37
CA GLU A 112 6.18 11.12 -9.57
C GLU A 112 5.69 11.45 -8.15
N VAL A 113 6.22 10.74 -7.17
CA VAL A 113 6.07 11.10 -5.76
C VAL A 113 7.38 11.72 -5.31
N ASP A 114 7.41 13.04 -5.18
CA ASP A 114 8.60 13.77 -4.73
C ASP A 114 8.80 13.60 -3.22
N SER A 115 9.82 12.81 -2.86
CA SER A 115 10.29 12.64 -1.49
C SER A 115 11.55 13.48 -1.25
N HIS A 116 11.38 14.69 -0.70
CA HIS A 116 12.51 15.43 -0.14
C HIS A 116 12.99 14.75 1.16
N LYS A 117 14.10 14.00 1.12
CA LYS A 117 14.84 13.57 2.32
C LYS A 117 15.96 14.57 2.64
N LYS A 118 16.33 14.68 3.92
CA LYS A 118 17.37 15.59 4.42
C LYS A 118 18.77 15.39 3.78
N ASN A 119 19.04 14.25 3.13
CA ASN A 119 20.34 13.90 2.55
C ASN A 119 20.28 13.49 1.06
N GLY A 120 19.26 13.93 0.31
CA GLY A 120 19.12 13.64 -1.11
C GLY A 120 17.66 13.39 -1.51
N MET A 121 17.35 13.63 -2.78
CA MET A 121 16.04 13.35 -3.37
C MET A 121 15.96 11.86 -3.70
N GLU A 122 15.05 11.12 -3.08
CA GLU A 122 14.71 9.77 -3.56
C GLU A 122 13.44 9.90 -4.40
N LEU A 123 13.62 10.05 -5.71
CA LEU A 123 12.50 10.07 -6.63
C LEU A 123 11.91 8.68 -6.73
N TRP A 124 10.67 8.51 -6.26
CA TRP A 124 9.86 7.35 -6.62
C TRP A 124 9.02 7.75 -7.83
N GLU A 125 9.56 7.46 -9.02
CA GLU A 125 8.81 7.55 -10.26
C GLU A 125 8.27 6.17 -10.58
N ARG A 126 6.96 6.09 -10.85
CA ARG A 126 6.38 4.90 -11.43
C ARG A 126 5.67 5.21 -12.73
N CYS A 127 6.06 4.51 -13.78
CA CYS A 127 5.50 4.70 -15.11
C CYS A 127 4.67 3.50 -15.56
N LEU A 128 3.62 3.80 -16.33
CA LEU A 128 2.86 2.81 -17.08
C LEU A 128 2.81 3.22 -18.55
N ALA A 129 2.70 2.22 -19.42
CA ALA A 129 2.32 2.42 -20.81
C ALA A 129 1.02 3.24 -20.91
N GLU A 130 0.89 4.08 -21.95
CA GLU A 130 -0.29 4.92 -22.11
C GLU A 130 -1.60 4.11 -22.20
N ASP A 131 -1.55 2.93 -22.79
CA ASP A 131 -2.65 1.99 -22.99
C ASP A 131 -2.89 1.02 -21.82
N ALA A 132 -2.13 1.19 -20.71
CA ALA A 132 -2.32 0.37 -19.51
C ALA A 132 -3.77 0.38 -19.02
N SER A 133 -4.22 -0.77 -18.49
CA SER A 133 -5.61 -0.97 -18.10
C SER A 133 -6.05 0.01 -17.01
N PHE A 134 -7.37 0.22 -16.86
CA PHE A 134 -7.89 1.04 -15.77
C PHE A 134 -7.45 0.51 -14.40
N SER A 135 -7.39 -0.82 -14.22
CA SER A 135 -6.92 -1.44 -12.98
C SER A 135 -5.47 -1.08 -12.69
N ASP A 136 -4.59 -1.19 -13.69
CA ASP A 136 -3.16 -0.86 -13.53
C ASP A 136 -2.96 0.59 -13.12
N ARG A 137 -3.68 1.51 -13.78
CA ARG A 137 -3.67 2.94 -13.43
C ARG A 137 -4.17 3.17 -12.01
N MET A 138 -5.23 2.46 -11.61
CA MET A 138 -5.81 2.55 -10.27
C MET A 138 -4.81 2.09 -9.19
N HIS A 139 -4.13 0.96 -9.43
CA HIS A 139 -3.12 0.44 -8.52
C HIS A 139 -1.95 1.41 -8.37
N LEU A 140 -1.43 1.92 -9.49
CA LEU A 140 -0.33 2.88 -9.49
C LEU A 140 -0.67 4.14 -8.69
N CYS A 141 -1.84 4.70 -8.95
CA CYS A 141 -2.31 5.91 -8.28
C CYS A 141 -2.50 5.67 -6.78
N SER A 142 -3.13 4.56 -6.42
CA SER A 142 -3.43 4.25 -5.01
C SER A 142 -2.15 4.02 -4.21
N GLU A 143 -1.18 3.31 -4.78
CA GLU A 143 0.11 3.07 -4.16
C GLU A 143 0.91 4.36 -4.00
N ALA A 144 1.01 5.16 -5.07
CA ALA A 144 1.69 6.44 -5.04
C ALA A 144 1.09 7.39 -3.99
N CYS A 145 -0.24 7.45 -3.93
CA CYS A 145 -0.93 8.23 -2.91
C CYS A 145 -0.62 7.71 -1.50
N GLN A 146 -0.64 6.39 -1.27
CA GLN A 146 -0.30 5.81 0.03
C GLN A 146 1.10 6.23 0.48
N MET A 147 2.07 6.20 -0.42
CA MET A 147 3.45 6.61 -0.14
C MET A 147 3.54 8.11 0.15
N ALA A 148 2.95 8.95 -0.71
CA ALA A 148 2.98 10.40 -0.57
C ALA A 148 2.36 10.87 0.75
N VAL A 149 1.19 10.34 1.10
CA VAL A 149 0.50 10.73 2.34
C VAL A 149 1.24 10.20 3.56
N SER A 150 1.74 8.95 3.53
CA SER A 150 2.57 8.41 4.61
C SER A 150 3.75 9.32 4.93
N GLU A 151 4.46 9.75 3.90
CA GLU A 151 5.62 10.62 4.07
C GLU A 151 5.23 12.02 4.56
N ALA A 152 4.15 12.58 4.04
CA ALA A 152 3.63 13.86 4.53
C ALA A 152 3.31 13.79 6.04
N CYS A 153 2.72 12.68 6.50
CA CYS A 153 2.48 12.44 7.92
C CYS A 153 3.77 12.33 8.73
N ASP A 154 4.77 11.61 8.24
CA ASP A 154 6.08 11.46 8.90
C ASP A 154 6.81 12.81 9.03
N LYS A 155 6.68 13.70 8.04
CA LYS A 155 7.28 15.04 8.04
C LYS A 155 6.53 16.01 8.97
N ALA A 156 5.20 15.94 8.97
CA ALA A 156 4.36 16.87 9.71
C ALA A 156 4.33 16.58 11.22
N PHE A 157 4.46 15.31 11.62
CA PHE A 157 4.30 14.89 13.01
C PHE A 157 5.48 14.02 13.48
N PRO A 158 6.09 14.31 14.64
CA PRO A 158 7.13 13.44 15.20
C PRO A 158 6.57 12.03 15.50
N THR A 159 7.34 11.00 15.15
CA THR A 159 6.85 9.63 14.98
C THR A 159 6.48 8.91 16.28
N SER A 160 5.51 7.99 16.15
CA SER A 160 5.13 6.86 17.02
C SER A 160 4.25 7.07 18.26
N GLN A 161 4.05 8.29 18.78
CA GLN A 161 3.16 8.49 19.96
C GLN A 161 2.22 9.71 19.89
N ASN A 162 2.28 10.50 18.82
CA ASN A 162 1.38 11.65 18.65
C ASN A 162 0.01 11.19 18.10
N SER A 163 -1.09 11.60 18.76
CA SER A 163 -2.45 11.35 18.26
C SER A 163 -2.68 11.88 16.85
N ASP A 164 -2.00 12.96 16.48
CA ASP A 164 -2.15 13.59 15.16
C ASP A 164 -1.43 12.81 14.06
N TYR A 165 -0.32 12.14 14.38
CA TYR A 165 0.31 11.18 13.47
C TYR A 165 -0.65 10.04 13.14
N LYS A 166 -1.28 9.44 14.16
CA LYS A 166 -2.27 8.36 13.99
C LYS A 166 -3.47 8.82 13.16
N LYS A 167 -4.00 10.02 13.44
CA LYS A 167 -5.08 10.62 12.65
C LYS A 167 -4.66 10.86 11.20
N CYS A 168 -3.42 11.30 10.95
CA CYS A 168 -2.93 11.51 9.61
C CYS A 168 -2.86 10.20 8.82
N LEU A 169 -2.36 9.12 9.43
CA LEU A 169 -2.28 7.81 8.79
C LEU A 169 -3.64 7.16 8.52
N SER A 170 -4.64 7.36 9.40
CA SER A 170 -5.97 6.75 9.23
C SER A 170 -6.75 7.30 8.03
N LEU A 171 -6.33 8.43 7.47
CA LEU A 171 -6.92 9.03 6.28
C LEU A 171 -6.46 8.35 4.98
N ILE A 172 -5.36 7.60 5.00
CA ILE A 172 -4.69 7.09 3.80
C ILE A 172 -5.58 6.16 2.97
N PRO A 173 -6.16 5.06 3.52
CA PRO A 173 -6.77 4.03 2.68
C PRO A 173 -8.02 4.51 1.92
N ARG A 174 -8.83 5.39 2.53
CA ARG A 174 -10.06 5.91 1.91
C ARG A 174 -9.77 7.06 0.96
N ASN A 175 -8.96 8.01 1.39
CA ASN A 175 -8.69 9.21 0.60
C ASN A 175 -7.97 8.88 -0.69
N CYS A 176 -7.04 7.91 -0.66
CA CYS A 176 -6.31 7.53 -1.86
C CYS A 176 -7.18 6.85 -2.91
N LEU A 177 -8.04 5.91 -2.52
CA LEU A 177 -8.94 5.25 -3.47
C LEU A 177 -9.93 6.22 -4.10
N ASP A 178 -10.56 7.08 -3.29
CA ASP A 178 -11.56 8.01 -3.80
C ASP A 178 -10.93 9.12 -4.65
N ALA A 179 -9.76 9.63 -4.26
CA ALA A 179 -9.00 10.57 -5.08
C ALA A 179 -8.63 9.95 -6.43
N CYS A 180 -8.07 8.73 -6.43
CA CYS A 180 -7.66 8.05 -7.65
C CYS A 180 -8.83 7.71 -8.57
N ARG A 181 -9.97 7.27 -8.01
CA ARG A 181 -11.21 7.09 -8.77
C ARG A 181 -11.64 8.37 -9.45
N ASN A 182 -11.58 9.51 -8.76
CA ASN A 182 -11.98 10.79 -9.35
C ASN A 182 -10.99 11.31 -10.39
N ILE A 183 -9.69 11.11 -10.19
CA ILE A 183 -8.63 11.51 -11.15
C ILE A 183 -8.71 10.67 -12.43
N LEU A 184 -8.95 9.36 -12.31
CA LEU A 184 -8.91 8.42 -13.43
C LEU A 184 -10.25 8.23 -14.13
N LYS A 185 -11.34 8.81 -13.62
CA LYS A 185 -12.65 8.80 -14.29
C LYS A 185 -12.50 9.36 -15.72
N PRO A 186 -13.00 8.65 -16.75
CA PRO A 186 -13.08 9.22 -18.09
C PRO A 186 -13.85 10.54 -18.02
N LYS A 187 -13.32 11.59 -18.64
CA LYS A 187 -14.13 12.79 -18.88
C LYS A 187 -15.13 12.43 -19.99
N ASP A 188 -16.41 12.53 -19.69
CA ASP A 188 -17.46 12.42 -20.72
C ASP A 188 -17.12 13.40 -21.85
N LYS A 189 -17.03 12.87 -23.08
CA LYS A 189 -16.81 13.66 -24.30
C LYS A 189 -18.13 14.21 -24.81
#